data_AF-A0A952A9V2-F1
#
_entry.id   AF-A0A952A9V2-F1
#
_cell.length_a   1.000
_cell.length_b   1.000
_cell.length_c   1.000
_cell.angle_alpha   90.00
_cell.angle_beta   90.00
_cell.angle_gamma   90.00
#
_symmetry.space_group_name_H-M   'P 1'
#
loop_
_entity.id
_entity.type
_entity.pdbx_description
1 polymer ?
#
loop_
_entity_poly.entity_id
_entity_poly.type
_entity_poly.pdbx_seq_one_letter_code
_entity_poly.pdbx_strand_id
1 'polypeptide(L)'
;MTTAGFLAAAPFLALIPIAGAQDASATYQAMVARHAAANGLPVALVHRVIIRESRYNPRAVSKGNYGMMQIRLGTARAMGYSGGAAGLLDAETNMTYAVRYLAGAYRAAGGNHDRAVALYARGYYPEAKAMGFSPYAQAATPANAGVAFASAGRPAAPAQYADAIPAQSRLEGREPPAN
;
A
#
# COMPACT_ATOMS: atom_id res chain seq x y z
N MET A 1 62.51 -10.53 -38.16
CA MET A 1 62.56 -9.52 -37.08
C MET A 1 61.43 -8.54 -37.36
N THR A 2 60.38 -8.33 -36.58
CA THR A 2 60.01 -8.74 -35.21
C THR A 2 58.49 -8.51 -35.07
N THR A 3 57.85 -9.37 -34.28
CA THR A 3 56.45 -9.43 -33.81
C THR A 3 55.81 -8.13 -33.31
N ALA A 4 54.48 -8.00 -33.44
CA ALA A 4 53.59 -7.50 -32.39
C ALA A 4 52.12 -7.84 -32.68
N GLY A 5 51.58 -8.86 -32.01
CA GLY A 5 50.16 -9.14 -31.95
C GLY A 5 49.51 -8.35 -30.80
N PHE A 6 48.35 -7.74 -31.06
CA PHE A 6 47.51 -7.13 -30.04
C PHE A 6 46.26 -7.98 -29.83
N LEU A 7 46.16 -8.64 -28.67
CA LEU A 7 44.89 -9.17 -28.17
C LEU A 7 44.00 -7.99 -27.78
N ALA A 8 42.86 -7.83 -28.45
CA ALA A 8 41.79 -6.96 -28.01
C ALA A 8 41.01 -7.66 -26.88
N ALA A 9 41.22 -7.23 -25.64
CA ALA A 9 40.38 -7.61 -24.51
C ALA A 9 39.08 -6.78 -24.57
N ALA A 10 37.95 -7.42 -24.87
CA ALA A 10 36.64 -6.78 -24.79
C ALA A 10 36.25 -6.58 -23.31
N PRO A 11 35.74 -5.40 -22.91
CA PRO A 11 35.22 -5.21 -21.57
C PRO A 11 33.87 -5.93 -21.49
N PHE A 12 33.81 -7.03 -20.74
CA PHE A 12 32.55 -7.62 -20.31
C PHE A 12 31.91 -6.64 -19.32
N LEU A 13 30.90 -5.91 -19.77
CA LEU A 13 30.11 -5.02 -18.92
C LEU A 13 29.32 -5.91 -17.93
N ALA A 14 29.88 -6.14 -16.75
CA ALA A 14 29.20 -6.83 -15.67
C ALA A 14 28.04 -5.96 -15.16
N LEU A 15 26.82 -6.38 -15.50
CA LEU A 15 25.58 -5.82 -14.96
C LEU A 15 25.51 -6.14 -13.47
N ILE A 16 25.86 -5.19 -12.60
CA ILE A 16 25.71 -5.34 -11.15
C ILE A 16 24.20 -5.27 -10.83
N PRO A 17 23.57 -6.32 -10.27
CA PRO A 17 22.19 -6.24 -9.85
C PRO A 17 22.05 -5.26 -8.66
N ILE A 18 21.15 -4.29 -8.80
CA ILE A 18 20.80 -3.32 -7.75
C ILE A 18 20.00 -4.07 -6.67
N ALA A 19 20.68 -4.62 -5.67
CA ALA A 19 20.06 -5.43 -4.61
C ALA A 19 19.03 -4.66 -3.74
N GLY A 20 19.09 -3.32 -3.69
CA GLY A 20 18.29 -2.52 -2.75
C GLY A 20 16.79 -2.40 -3.03
N ALA A 21 16.31 -2.69 -4.25
CA ALA A 21 14.88 -2.58 -4.56
C ALA A 21 14.06 -3.78 -4.03
N GLN A 22 14.69 -4.96 -3.95
CA GLN A 22 14.03 -6.18 -3.49
C GLN A 22 13.80 -6.17 -1.97
N ASP A 23 14.77 -5.66 -1.20
CA ASP A 23 14.71 -5.56 0.26
C ASP A 23 13.70 -4.52 0.76
N ALA A 24 13.62 -3.36 0.08
CA ALA A 24 12.64 -2.34 0.37
C ALA A 24 11.21 -2.84 0.09
N SER A 25 11.03 -3.57 -1.01
CA SER A 25 9.76 -4.22 -1.34
C SER A 25 9.35 -5.20 -0.24
N ALA A 26 10.22 -6.13 0.17
CA ALA A 26 9.93 -7.11 1.21
C ALA A 26 9.56 -6.46 2.55
N THR A 27 10.25 -5.38 2.92
CA THR A 27 9.97 -4.62 4.15
C THR A 27 8.57 -4.00 4.12
N TYR A 28 8.18 -3.38 2.99
CA TYR A 28 6.84 -2.82 2.84
C TYR A 28 5.74 -3.88 2.81
N GLN A 29 5.99 -5.05 2.23
CA GLN A 29 5.04 -6.16 2.26
C GLN A 29 4.72 -6.59 3.70
N ALA A 30 5.75 -6.76 4.53
CA ALA A 30 5.58 -7.12 5.95
C ALA A 30 4.83 -6.04 6.74
N MET A 31 5.15 -4.76 6.50
CA MET A 31 4.45 -3.63 7.10
C MET A 31 2.96 -3.62 6.70
N VAL A 32 2.65 -3.80 5.41
CA VAL A 32 1.27 -3.85 4.92
C VAL A 32 0.50 -5.00 5.55
N ALA A 33 1.09 -6.21 5.61
CA ALA A 33 0.45 -7.36 6.22
C ALA A 33 0.13 -7.12 7.70
N ARG A 34 1.07 -6.53 8.47
CA ARG A 34 0.86 -6.21 9.89
C ARG A 34 -0.27 -5.21 10.11
N HIS A 35 -0.26 -4.11 9.37
CA HIS A 35 -1.31 -3.08 9.50
C HIS A 35 -2.67 -3.57 9.02
N ALA A 36 -2.72 -4.37 7.95
CA ALA A 36 -3.94 -4.97 7.46
C ALA A 36 -4.55 -5.91 8.51
N ALA A 37 -3.73 -6.81 9.09
CA ALA A 37 -4.16 -7.74 10.13
C ALA A 37 -4.67 -7.00 11.38
N ALA A 38 -3.95 -5.98 11.85
CA ALA A 38 -4.34 -5.18 13.02
C ALA A 38 -5.69 -4.45 12.85
N ASN A 39 -6.14 -4.24 11.61
CA ASN A 39 -7.38 -3.52 11.29
C ASN A 39 -8.46 -4.42 10.66
N GLY A 40 -8.24 -5.74 10.61
CA GLY A 40 -9.20 -6.69 10.01
C GLY A 40 -9.45 -6.47 8.52
N LEU A 41 -8.44 -6.01 7.78
CA LEU A 41 -8.52 -5.73 6.36
C LEU A 41 -7.86 -6.84 5.51
N PRO A 42 -8.42 -7.14 4.32
CA PRO A 42 -7.72 -7.94 3.33
C PRO A 42 -6.43 -7.24 2.88
N VAL A 43 -5.30 -7.93 2.95
CA VAL A 43 -3.97 -7.41 2.53
C VAL A 43 -4.01 -6.87 1.10
N ALA A 44 -4.69 -7.58 0.20
CA ALA A 44 -4.89 -7.16 -1.19
C ALA A 44 -5.60 -5.81 -1.35
N LEU A 45 -6.55 -5.48 -0.45
CA LEU A 45 -7.23 -4.19 -0.47
C LEU A 45 -6.25 -3.06 -0.11
N VAL A 46 -5.41 -3.26 0.90
CA VAL A 46 -4.41 -2.27 1.32
C VAL A 46 -3.39 -2.03 0.21
N HIS A 47 -2.87 -3.09 -0.43
CA HIS A 47 -1.99 -2.97 -1.60
C HIS A 47 -2.62 -2.16 -2.73
N ARG A 48 -3.89 -2.43 -3.03
CA ARG A 48 -4.60 -1.75 -4.10
C ARG A 48 -4.74 -0.25 -3.84
N VAL A 49 -5.01 0.14 -2.59
CA VAL A 49 -5.04 1.56 -2.20
C VAL A 49 -3.64 2.16 -2.34
N ILE A 50 -2.59 1.54 -1.78
CA ILE A 50 -1.22 2.08 -1.88
C ILE A 50 -0.78 2.30 -3.33
N ILE A 51 -1.07 1.36 -4.22
CA ILE A 51 -0.72 1.47 -5.65
C ILE A 51 -1.46 2.64 -6.30
N ARG A 52 -2.76 2.78 -6.03
CA ARG A 52 -3.59 3.89 -6.54
C ARG A 52 -3.09 5.25 -6.04
N GLU A 53 -2.70 5.34 -4.78
CA GLU A 53 -2.37 6.61 -4.13
C GLU A 53 -0.94 7.09 -4.42
N SER A 54 0.06 6.21 -4.34
CA SER A 54 1.47 6.63 -4.39
C SER A 54 2.42 5.67 -5.10
N ARG A 55 1.97 4.47 -5.47
CA ARG A 55 2.86 3.38 -5.94
C ARG A 55 4.00 3.09 -4.93
N TYR A 56 3.64 2.99 -3.65
CA TYR A 56 4.57 2.75 -2.52
C TYR A 56 5.58 3.88 -2.25
N ASN A 57 5.30 5.12 -2.68
CA ASN A 57 6.17 6.24 -2.36
C ASN A 57 5.76 6.88 -1.00
N PRO A 58 6.51 6.67 0.10
CA PRO A 58 6.16 7.24 1.40
C PRO A 58 6.34 8.76 1.47
N ARG A 59 7.05 9.36 0.51
CA ARG A 59 7.29 10.82 0.46
C ARG A 59 6.36 11.54 -0.52
N ALA A 60 5.35 10.86 -1.07
CA ALA A 60 4.41 11.45 -2.01
C ALA A 60 3.58 12.57 -1.36
N VAL A 61 3.40 13.68 -2.06
CA VAL A 61 2.54 14.80 -1.63
C VAL A 61 1.71 15.28 -2.80
N SER A 62 0.39 15.37 -2.61
CA SER A 62 -0.52 15.86 -3.66
C SER A 62 -1.74 16.53 -3.06
N LYS A 63 -1.99 17.80 -3.41
CA LYS A 63 -3.21 18.54 -3.07
C LYS A 63 -3.60 18.47 -1.57
N GLY A 64 -2.60 18.53 -0.68
CA GLY A 64 -2.80 18.44 0.77
C GLY A 64 -3.00 17.02 1.32
N ASN A 65 -2.69 15.99 0.53
CA ASN A 65 -2.58 14.60 0.93
C ASN A 65 -1.09 14.21 1.05
N TYR A 66 -0.79 13.34 1.99
CA TYR A 66 0.58 13.04 2.39
C TYR A 66 0.84 11.54 2.46
N GLY A 67 2.04 11.16 2.02
CA GLY A 67 2.67 9.86 2.19
C GLY A 67 2.07 8.71 1.39
N MET A 68 2.41 7.50 1.82
CA MET A 68 2.21 6.28 1.02
C MET A 68 0.75 6.00 0.65
N MET A 69 -0.20 6.34 1.52
CA MET A 69 -1.63 6.19 1.26
C MET A 69 -2.37 7.52 1.09
N GLN A 70 -1.63 8.61 0.86
CA GLN A 70 -2.19 9.94 0.58
C GLN A 70 -3.30 10.36 1.57
N ILE A 71 -3.03 10.26 2.88
CA ILE A 71 -3.97 10.71 3.91
C ILE A 71 -3.91 12.24 4.10
N ARG A 72 -5.04 12.88 4.39
CA ARG A 72 -5.11 14.29 4.77
C ARG A 72 -4.68 14.51 6.22
N LEU A 73 -3.98 15.61 6.49
CA LEU A 73 -3.57 15.98 7.85
C LEU A 73 -4.76 16.11 8.81
N GLY A 74 -5.87 16.71 8.36
CA GLY A 74 -7.09 16.85 9.16
C GLY A 74 -7.71 15.49 9.55
N THR A 75 -7.73 14.53 8.62
CA THR A 75 -8.20 13.16 8.88
C THR A 75 -7.32 12.45 9.91
N ALA A 76 -5.99 12.53 9.75
CA ALA A 76 -5.05 11.94 10.71
C ALA A 76 -5.24 12.56 12.11
N ARG A 77 -5.37 13.89 12.20
CA ARG A 77 -5.60 14.61 13.46
C ARG A 77 -6.91 14.22 14.14
N ALA A 78 -7.98 14.10 13.36
CA ALA A 78 -9.27 13.64 13.87
C ALA A 78 -9.20 12.22 14.48
N MET A 79 -8.23 11.40 14.05
CA MET A 79 -7.97 10.05 14.56
C MET A 79 -6.88 9.98 15.64
N GLY A 80 -6.40 11.13 16.14
CA GLY A 80 -5.44 11.23 17.24
C GLY A 80 -4.00 11.56 16.86
N TYR A 81 -3.71 11.89 15.60
CA TYR A 81 -2.36 12.35 15.22
C TYR A 81 -2.07 13.75 15.75
N SER A 82 -1.00 13.92 16.53
CA SER A 82 -0.59 15.22 17.10
C SER A 82 0.51 15.93 16.29
N GLY A 83 1.12 15.25 15.33
CA GLY A 83 2.23 15.80 14.55
C GLY A 83 1.85 16.78 13.44
N GLY A 84 2.86 17.22 12.71
CA GLY A 84 2.74 18.05 11.50
C GLY A 84 2.69 17.22 10.22
N ALA A 85 2.45 17.88 9.08
CA ALA A 85 2.36 17.21 7.77
C ALA A 85 3.61 16.36 7.43
N ALA A 86 4.80 16.82 7.82
CA ALA A 86 6.05 16.12 7.54
C ALA A 86 6.12 14.71 8.16
N GLY A 87 5.52 14.50 9.35
CA GLY A 87 5.52 13.18 9.96
C GLY A 87 4.60 12.19 9.25
N LEU A 88 3.66 12.65 8.41
CA LEU A 88 2.88 11.76 7.55
C LEU A 88 3.66 11.26 6.32
N LEU A 89 4.89 11.75 6.10
CA LEU A 89 5.82 11.23 5.09
C LEU A 89 6.68 10.07 5.61
N ASP A 90 6.59 9.77 6.91
CA ASP A 90 7.07 8.51 7.46
C ASP A 90 6.07 7.40 7.14
N ALA A 91 6.55 6.28 6.59
CA ALA A 91 5.70 5.21 6.09
C ALA A 91 4.88 4.55 7.21
N GLU A 92 5.49 4.33 8.37
CA GLU A 92 4.82 3.68 9.52
C GLU A 92 3.75 4.57 10.12
N THR A 93 4.06 5.84 10.34
CA THR A 93 3.10 6.84 10.79
C THR A 93 1.95 6.95 9.79
N ASN A 94 2.25 7.01 8.50
CA ASN A 94 1.23 7.07 7.44
C ASN A 94 0.29 5.85 7.50
N MET A 95 0.85 4.65 7.54
CA MET A 95 0.09 3.40 7.59
C MET A 95 -0.79 3.30 8.83
N THR A 96 -0.28 3.73 9.99
CA THR A 96 -1.02 3.73 11.25
C THR A 96 -2.36 4.45 11.13
N TYR A 97 -2.39 5.62 10.48
CA TYR A 97 -3.63 6.40 10.35
C TYR A 97 -4.43 6.04 9.09
N ALA A 98 -3.75 5.85 7.95
CA ALA A 98 -4.41 5.60 6.67
C ALA A 98 -5.12 4.24 6.62
N VAL A 99 -4.51 3.18 7.18
CA VAL A 99 -5.12 1.85 7.19
C VAL A 99 -6.33 1.81 8.15
N ARG A 100 -6.27 2.54 9.27
CA ARG A 100 -7.42 2.74 10.17
C ARG A 100 -8.58 3.45 9.46
N TYR A 101 -8.29 4.49 8.68
CA TYR A 101 -9.31 5.17 7.89
C TYR A 101 -9.90 4.26 6.80
N LEU A 102 -9.06 3.46 6.13
CA LEU A 102 -9.49 2.46 5.17
C LEU A 102 -10.39 1.38 5.81
N ALA A 103 -10.14 0.98 7.05
CA ALA A 103 -11.00 0.05 7.78
C ALA A 103 -12.43 0.58 7.96
N GLY A 104 -12.56 1.88 8.29
CA GLY A 104 -13.86 2.54 8.33
C GLY A 104 -14.55 2.59 6.96
N ALA A 105 -13.80 2.88 5.89
CA ALA A 105 -14.31 2.87 4.52
C ALA A 105 -14.76 1.46 4.08
N TYR A 106 -14.02 0.43 4.46
CA TYR A 106 -14.33 -0.97 4.17
C TYR A 106 -15.59 -1.44 4.91
N ARG A 107 -15.75 -1.05 6.17
CA ARG A 107 -16.99 -1.26 6.93
C ARG A 107 -18.18 -0.55 6.26
N ALA A 108 -18.02 0.73 5.92
CA ALA A 108 -19.03 1.51 5.20
C ALA A 108 -19.38 0.94 3.82
N ALA A 109 -18.44 0.20 3.21
CA ALA A 109 -18.65 -0.50 1.95
C ALA A 109 -19.39 -1.83 2.09
N GLY A 110 -19.62 -2.32 3.31
CA GLY A 110 -20.14 -3.68 3.53
C GLY A 110 -19.17 -4.77 3.07
N GLY A 111 -17.86 -4.52 3.19
CA GLY A 111 -16.83 -5.46 2.75
C GLY A 111 -16.54 -5.46 1.24
N ASN A 112 -17.21 -4.61 0.45
CA ASN A 112 -16.94 -4.51 -0.98
C ASN A 112 -15.66 -3.70 -1.23
N HIS A 113 -14.67 -4.33 -1.89
CA HIS A 113 -13.37 -3.70 -2.14
C HIS A 113 -13.48 -2.42 -2.97
N ASP A 114 -14.21 -2.45 -4.10
CA ASP A 114 -14.26 -1.32 -5.05
C ASP A 114 -14.97 -0.12 -4.46
N ARG A 115 -16.06 -0.38 -3.75
CA ARG A 115 -16.76 0.62 -2.97
C ARG A 115 -15.86 1.16 -1.84
N ALA A 116 -15.08 0.32 -1.16
CA ALA A 116 -14.16 0.78 -0.12
C ALA A 116 -13.07 1.72 -0.66
N VAL A 117 -12.50 1.43 -1.83
CA VAL A 117 -11.53 2.32 -2.50
C VAL A 117 -12.18 3.65 -2.88
N ALA A 118 -13.39 3.63 -3.45
CA ALA A 118 -14.12 4.85 -3.78
C ALA A 118 -14.46 5.69 -2.53
N LEU A 119 -14.87 5.04 -1.46
CA LEU A 119 -15.18 5.66 -0.16
C LEU A 119 -13.94 6.24 0.51
N TYR A 120 -12.80 5.54 0.47
CA TYR A 120 -11.54 6.04 0.98
C TYR A 120 -11.12 7.34 0.28
N ALA A 121 -11.23 7.36 -1.06
CA ALA A 121 -10.83 8.52 -1.86
C ALA A 121 -11.74 9.74 -1.69
N ARG A 122 -13.06 9.54 -1.60
CA ARG A 122 -14.05 10.64 -1.55
C ARG A 122 -14.45 11.04 -0.13
N GLY A 123 -14.17 10.18 0.86
CA GLY A 123 -14.74 10.24 2.20
C GLY A 123 -16.05 9.46 2.33
N TYR A 124 -16.33 8.97 3.54
CA TYR A 124 -17.47 8.09 3.83
C TYR A 124 -18.30 8.52 5.05
N TYR A 125 -18.27 9.82 5.38
CA TYR A 125 -19.03 10.34 6.51
C TYR A 125 -20.55 10.08 6.41
N PRO A 126 -21.21 10.27 5.25
CA PRO A 126 -22.64 9.95 5.11
C PRO A 126 -22.95 8.49 5.41
N GLU A 127 -22.15 7.57 4.89
CA GLU A 127 -22.28 6.13 5.09
C GLU A 127 -22.03 5.76 6.57
N ALA A 128 -21.00 6.32 7.18
CA ALA A 128 -20.70 6.08 8.59
C ALA A 128 -21.82 6.59 9.51
N LYS A 129 -22.34 7.80 9.23
CA LYS A 129 -23.47 8.39 9.95
C LYS A 129 -24.72 7.51 9.84
N ALA A 130 -25.04 7.04 8.63
CA ALA A 130 -26.19 6.15 8.41
C ALA A 130 -26.04 4.82 9.16
N MET A 131 -24.81 4.34 9.33
CA MET A 131 -24.49 3.12 10.08
C MET A 131 -24.23 3.35 11.59
N GLY A 132 -24.40 4.58 12.09
CA GLY A 132 -24.25 4.89 13.51
C GLY A 132 -22.82 4.82 14.04
N PHE A 133 -21.79 5.05 13.22
CA PHE A 133 -20.40 5.11 13.68
C PHE A 133 -19.66 6.36 13.18
N SER A 134 -18.57 6.74 13.86
CA SER A 134 -17.73 7.86 13.45
C SER A 134 -16.59 7.38 12.52
N PRO A 135 -16.35 8.04 11.37
CA PRO A 135 -15.16 7.80 10.54
C PRO A 135 -13.84 7.97 11.27
N TYR A 136 -13.83 8.76 12.35
CA TYR A 136 -12.63 9.17 13.07
C TYR A 136 -12.54 8.53 14.46
N ALA A 137 -13.42 7.58 14.77
CA ALA A 137 -13.38 6.87 16.04
C ALA A 137 -11.96 6.32 16.26
N GLN A 138 -11.45 6.53 17.48
CA GLN A 138 -10.25 5.81 17.88
C GLN A 138 -10.57 4.32 17.83
N ALA A 139 -9.66 3.51 17.28
CA ALA A 139 -9.76 2.07 17.51
C ALA A 139 -9.79 1.92 19.03
N ALA A 140 -10.80 1.27 19.58
CA ALA A 140 -10.83 1.01 21.01
C ALA A 140 -9.50 0.32 21.34
N THR A 141 -8.65 0.99 22.12
CA THR A 141 -7.42 0.38 22.62
C THR A 141 -7.84 -0.96 23.23
N PRO A 142 -7.42 -2.12 22.71
CA PRO A 142 -7.79 -3.37 23.36
C PRO A 142 -7.19 -3.29 24.75
N ALA A 143 -8.03 -3.35 25.78
CA ALA A 143 -7.63 -3.24 27.18
C ALA A 143 -6.67 -4.36 27.63
N ASN A 144 -6.28 -5.27 26.73
CA ASN A 144 -5.31 -6.33 26.93
C ASN A 144 -4.49 -6.56 25.64
N ALA A 145 -3.57 -5.66 25.29
CA ALA A 145 -2.59 -5.92 24.23
C ALA A 145 -1.36 -6.74 24.71
N GLY A 146 -1.44 -7.34 25.90
CA GLY A 146 -0.35 -8.09 26.54
C GLY A 146 -0.64 -9.58 26.84
N VAL A 147 -1.88 -10.05 26.68
CA VAL A 147 -2.24 -11.45 26.92
C VAL A 147 -3.39 -11.86 26.00
N ALA A 148 -3.31 -13.07 25.42
CA ALA A 148 -4.30 -13.73 24.56
C ALA A 148 -4.23 -13.47 23.04
N PHE A 149 -3.21 -14.04 22.40
CA PHE A 149 -3.40 -14.81 21.16
C PHE A 149 -2.63 -16.13 21.25
N ALA A 150 -2.97 -16.93 22.27
CA ALA A 150 -2.68 -18.35 22.26
C ALA A 150 -3.95 -19.08 21.83
N SER A 151 -3.82 -19.99 20.87
CA SER A 151 -4.84 -20.92 20.35
C SER A 151 -5.95 -20.34 19.45
N ALA A 152 -5.55 -19.84 18.28
CA ALA A 152 -6.34 -20.04 17.06
C ALA A 152 -5.38 -20.55 15.99
N GLY A 153 -5.76 -21.66 15.34
CA GLY A 153 -4.90 -22.47 14.49
C GLY A 153 -4.02 -21.68 13.54
N ARG A 154 -2.75 -22.10 13.47
CA ARG A 154 -1.72 -21.68 12.53
C ARG A 154 -2.33 -21.53 11.12
N PRO A 155 -2.49 -20.32 10.56
CA PRO A 155 -2.89 -20.19 9.17
C PRO A 155 -1.79 -20.79 8.30
N ALA A 156 -2.19 -21.60 7.32
CA ALA A 156 -1.31 -22.16 6.32
C ALA A 156 -0.49 -21.03 5.66
N ALA A 157 0.79 -21.32 5.41
CA ALA A 157 1.70 -20.40 4.74
C ALA A 157 1.08 -19.89 3.43
N PRO A 158 1.17 -18.58 3.11
CA PRO A 158 0.63 -18.08 1.86
C PRO A 158 1.40 -18.70 0.69
N ALA A 159 0.65 -19.33 -0.22
CA ALA A 159 1.13 -19.72 -1.54
C ALA A 159 1.77 -18.49 -2.23
N GLN A 160 2.88 -18.73 -2.90
CA GLN A 160 3.71 -17.71 -3.52
C GLN A 160 2.87 -16.79 -4.41
N TYR A 161 2.80 -15.51 -4.06
CA TYR A 161 2.08 -14.46 -4.81
C TYR A 161 2.89 -13.99 -6.04
N ALA A 162 3.48 -14.93 -6.78
CA ALA A 162 4.31 -14.67 -7.95
C ALA A 162 3.55 -14.85 -9.28
N ASP A 163 2.41 -15.57 -9.27
CA ASP A 163 1.79 -16.04 -10.52
C ASP A 163 0.50 -15.30 -10.93
N ALA A 164 0.16 -14.19 -10.30
CA ALA A 164 -1.07 -13.44 -10.60
C ALA A 164 -0.80 -11.97 -10.96
N ILE A 165 0.02 -11.74 -11.99
CA ILE A 165 -0.09 -10.54 -12.83
C ILE A 165 -0.63 -11.02 -14.17
N PRO A 166 -1.90 -10.76 -14.54
CA PRO A 166 -2.34 -11.04 -15.89
C PRO A 166 -1.52 -10.17 -16.84
N ALA A 167 -0.79 -10.85 -17.72
CA ALA A 167 -0.08 -10.26 -18.84
C ALA A 167 -1.03 -9.35 -19.62
N GLN A 168 -0.47 -8.22 -20.04
CA GLN A 168 -1.13 -7.21 -20.86
C GLN A 168 -1.82 -7.87 -22.06
N SER A 169 -3.14 -7.96 -22.03
CA SER A 169 -3.91 -8.39 -23.17
C SER A 169 -4.08 -7.21 -24.13
N ARG A 170 -3.32 -7.30 -25.22
CA ARG A 170 -3.79 -7.05 -26.59
C ARG A 170 -3.70 -5.61 -27.11
N LEU A 171 -2.52 -5.31 -27.66
CA LEU A 171 -2.42 -4.61 -28.94
C LEU A 171 -3.10 -5.47 -30.02
N GLU A 172 -4.35 -5.18 -30.36
CA GLU A 172 -4.93 -5.56 -31.67
C GLU A 172 -5.82 -4.43 -32.19
N GLY A 173 -5.45 -3.91 -33.37
CA GLY A 173 -6.37 -3.52 -34.43
C GLY A 173 -7.31 -2.33 -34.22
N ARG A 174 -6.82 -1.11 -34.49
CA ARG A 174 -7.64 -0.08 -35.15
C ARG A 174 -6.80 0.62 -36.20
N GLU A 175 -7.03 0.27 -37.47
CA GLU A 175 -6.63 1.12 -38.58
C GLU A 175 -7.29 2.49 -38.46
N PRO A 176 -6.62 3.58 -38.88
CA PRO A 176 -7.26 4.87 -39.08
C PRO A 176 -8.16 4.82 -40.33
N PRO A 177 -9.36 5.42 -40.32
CA PRO A 177 -10.14 5.56 -41.54
C PRO A 177 -9.45 6.54 -42.49
N ALA A 178 -9.33 6.14 -43.76
CA ALA A 178 -8.92 7.01 -44.85
C ALA A 178 -9.98 8.10 -45.11
N ASN A 179 -9.53 9.35 -45.09
CA ASN A 179 -10.16 10.52 -45.67
C ASN A 179 -9.03 11.48 -46.05
#